data_AF-A0A2X3EF95-F1
#
_entry.id   AF-A0A2X3EF95-F1
#
_cell.length_a   1.000
_cell.length_b   1.000
_cell.length_c   1.000
_cell.angle_alpha   90.00
_cell.angle_beta   90.00
_cell.angle_gamma   90.00
#
_symmetry.space_group_name_H-M   'P 1'
#
loop_
_entity.id
_entity.type
_entity.pdbx_description
1 polymer ?
#
loop_
_entity_poly.entity_id
_entity_poly.type
_entity_poly.pdbx_seq_one_letter_code
_entity_poly.pdbx_strand_id
1 'polypeptide(L)'
;MGLNATKGRKTEINAIYPRHFLATAKAVNFPREQMLAILQEFAGHVPQAIESARRTLPADFSSHVWQAITENMLKLHARLQQGLQAL
;
A
#
# COMPACT_ATOMS: atom_id res chain seq x y z
N MET A 1 -6.49 -2.12 15.88
CA MET A 1 -6.60 -3.07 14.75
C MET A 1 -5.25 -3.12 14.03
N GLY A 2 -4.72 -4.30 13.67
CA GLY A 2 -3.38 -4.44 13.07
C GLY A 2 -3.21 -5.75 12.31
N LEU A 3 -2.18 -5.84 11.47
CA LEU A 3 -1.89 -7.01 10.62
C LEU A 3 -1.10 -8.08 11.39
N ASN A 4 -1.15 -9.33 10.95
CA ASN A 4 -0.32 -10.39 11.53
C ASN A 4 1.17 -10.17 11.23
N ALA A 5 2.00 -10.47 12.23
CA ALA A 5 3.45 -10.47 12.15
C ALA A 5 4.02 -11.79 12.69
N THR A 6 5.34 -11.97 12.61
CA THR A 6 6.04 -13.10 13.23
C THR A 6 5.81 -13.19 14.75
N LYS A 7 5.64 -12.03 15.41
CA LYS A 7 5.22 -11.92 16.80
C LYS A 7 4.09 -10.89 16.91
N GLY A 8 2.92 -11.33 17.38
CA GLY A 8 1.77 -10.46 17.63
C GLY A 8 1.23 -9.76 16.37
N ARG A 9 0.88 -8.48 16.51
CA ARG A 9 0.31 -7.65 15.45
C ARG A 9 1.25 -6.52 15.05
N LYS A 10 1.25 -6.14 13.77
CA LYS A 10 1.93 -4.97 13.21
C LYS A 10 0.93 -3.84 12.95
N THR A 11 1.17 -2.70 13.56
CA THR A 11 0.34 -1.48 13.44
C THR A 11 1.09 -0.32 12.79
N GLU A 12 2.40 -0.24 13.01
CA GLU A 12 3.25 0.81 12.45
C GLU A 12 3.28 0.75 10.92
N ILE A 13 2.68 1.75 10.25
CA ILE A 13 2.58 1.85 8.79
C ILE A 13 3.95 1.67 8.15
N ASN A 14 4.97 2.33 8.70
CA ASN A 14 6.34 2.29 8.18
C ASN A 14 7.02 0.91 8.27
N ALA A 15 6.43 -0.02 9.02
CA ALA A 15 6.96 -1.36 9.20
C ALA A 15 5.97 -2.45 8.72
N ILE A 16 4.92 -2.06 8.00
CA ILE A 16 4.02 -2.95 7.27
C ILE A 16 4.58 -3.17 5.85
N TYR A 17 4.39 -4.40 5.36
CA TYR A 17 4.97 -4.94 4.12
C TYR A 17 4.02 -6.02 3.57
N PRO A 18 4.11 -6.40 2.28
CA PRO A 18 3.24 -7.39 1.64
C PRO A 18 3.06 -8.69 2.44
N ARG A 19 4.14 -9.22 3.04
CA ARG A 19 4.10 -10.42 3.89
C ARG A 19 3.08 -10.34 5.04
N HIS A 20 2.86 -9.15 5.61
CA HIS A 20 1.94 -8.98 6.74
C HIS A 20 0.47 -9.08 6.27
N PHE A 21 0.17 -8.59 5.06
CA PHE A 21 -1.15 -8.77 4.45
C PHE A 21 -1.41 -10.24 4.12
N LEU A 22 -0.43 -10.94 3.53
CA LEU A 22 -0.53 -12.37 3.23
C LEU A 22 -0.66 -13.24 4.49
N ALA A 23 0.10 -12.93 5.54
CA ALA A 23 -0.01 -13.62 6.82
C ALA A 23 -1.38 -13.37 7.49
N THR A 24 -1.94 -12.18 7.31
CA THR A 24 -3.29 -11.85 7.80
C THR A 24 -4.34 -12.61 7.00
N ALA A 25 -4.25 -12.58 5.66
CA ALA A 25 -5.14 -13.31 4.78
C ALA A 25 -5.21 -14.79 5.15
N LYS A 26 -4.04 -15.44 5.33
CA LYS A 26 -3.96 -16.83 5.77
C LYS A 26 -4.70 -17.07 7.09
N ALA A 27 -4.53 -16.21 8.08
CA ALA A 27 -5.13 -16.40 9.41
C ALA A 27 -6.64 -16.19 9.45
N VAL A 28 -7.20 -15.45 8.48
CA VAL A 28 -8.64 -15.22 8.35
C VAL A 28 -9.27 -16.05 7.23
N ASN A 29 -8.55 -17.06 6.72
CA ASN A 29 -8.97 -17.92 5.61
C ASN A 29 -9.34 -17.15 4.32
N PHE A 30 -8.73 -15.98 4.10
CA PHE A 30 -8.86 -15.25 2.85
C PHE A 30 -7.90 -15.82 1.79
N PRO A 31 -8.36 -16.10 0.56
CA PRO A 31 -7.54 -16.75 -0.46
C PRO A 31 -6.25 -15.96 -0.76
N ARG A 32 -5.11 -16.66 -0.73
CA ARG A 32 -3.79 -16.06 -0.97
C ARG A 32 -3.72 -15.38 -2.34
N GLU A 33 -4.25 -16.01 -3.37
CA GLU A 33 -4.23 -15.50 -4.74
C GLU A 33 -5.01 -14.19 -4.87
N GLN A 34 -6.17 -14.08 -4.21
CA GLN A 34 -6.94 -12.84 -4.19
C GLN A 34 -6.18 -11.72 -3.46
N MET A 35 -5.50 -12.03 -2.34
CA MET A 35 -4.68 -11.02 -1.65
C MET A 35 -3.49 -10.59 -2.50
N LEU A 36 -2.86 -11.53 -3.21
CA LEU A 36 -1.77 -11.20 -4.13
C LEU A 36 -2.27 -10.33 -5.29
N ALA A 37 -3.44 -10.62 -5.86
CA ALA A 37 -4.06 -9.83 -6.90
C ALA A 37 -4.30 -8.37 -6.44
N ILE A 38 -4.85 -8.18 -5.23
CA ILE A 38 -5.01 -6.85 -4.63
C ILE A 38 -3.66 -6.11 -4.54
N LEU A 39 -2.63 -6.77 -4.02
CA LEU A 39 -1.31 -6.17 -3.87
C LEU A 39 -0.68 -5.82 -5.23
N GLN A 40 -0.86 -6.67 -6.23
CA GLN A 40 -0.38 -6.43 -7.61
C GLN A 40 -1.14 -5.27 -8.27
N GLU A 41 -2.45 -5.17 -8.04
CA GLU A 41 -3.27 -4.07 -8.55
C GLU A 41 -2.76 -2.72 -8.03
N PHE A 42 -2.51 -2.60 -6.71
CA PHE A 42 -1.90 -1.40 -6.15
C PHE A 42 -0.49 -1.14 -6.70
N ALA A 43 0.32 -2.19 -6.88
CA ALA A 43 1.66 -2.05 -7.43
C ALA A 43 1.66 -1.53 -8.88
N GLY A 44 0.64 -1.87 -9.68
CA GLY A 44 0.51 -1.42 -11.07
C GLY A 44 -0.11 -0.02 -11.22
N HIS A 45 -1.06 0.36 -10.36
CA HIS A 45 -1.94 1.48 -10.65
C HIS A 45 -1.72 2.75 -9.81
N VAL A 46 -1.03 2.67 -8.67
CA VAL A 46 -0.87 3.83 -7.77
C VAL A 46 -0.29 5.08 -8.46
N PRO A 47 0.79 5.00 -9.27
CA PRO A 47 1.32 6.18 -9.95
C PRO A 47 0.29 6.87 -10.87
N GLN A 48 -0.45 6.09 -11.64
CA GLN A 48 -1.50 6.61 -12.53
C GLN A 48 -2.68 7.19 -11.75
N ALA A 49 -3.07 6.55 -10.64
CA ALA A 49 -4.14 7.03 -9.78
C ALA A 49 -3.80 8.37 -9.13
N ILE A 50 -2.54 8.56 -8.71
CA ILE A 50 -2.04 9.86 -8.21
C ILE A 50 -2.21 10.93 -9.29
N GLU A 51 -1.70 10.70 -10.51
CA GLU A 51 -1.82 11.69 -11.59
C GLU A 51 -3.28 11.99 -11.98
N SER A 52 -4.14 10.99 -11.93
CA SER A 52 -5.57 11.16 -12.19
C SER A 52 -6.22 12.01 -11.10
N ALA A 53 -5.91 11.76 -9.83
CA ALA A 53 -6.40 12.56 -8.71
C ALA A 53 -5.93 14.01 -8.81
N ARG A 54 -4.66 14.25 -9.17
CA ARG A 54 -4.10 15.60 -9.33
C ARG A 54 -4.93 16.48 -10.26
N ARG A 55 -5.43 15.92 -11.36
CA ARG A 55 -6.23 16.64 -12.38
C ARG A 55 -7.62 17.01 -11.89
N THR A 56 -8.10 16.40 -10.82
CA THR A 56 -9.43 16.67 -10.24
C THR A 56 -9.38 17.68 -9.10
N LEU A 57 -8.19 18.09 -8.67
CA LEU A 57 -8.03 19.04 -7.57
C LEU A 57 -8.37 20.47 -8.01
N PRO A 58 -8.99 21.26 -7.12
CA PRO A 58 -9.13 22.71 -7.31
C PRO A 58 -7.78 23.40 -7.52
N ALA A 59 -7.78 24.52 -8.25
CA ALA A 59 -6.56 25.28 -8.53
C ALA A 59 -5.89 25.86 -7.28
N ASP A 60 -6.67 26.11 -6.23
CA ASP A 60 -6.25 26.64 -4.92
C ASP A 60 -5.95 25.53 -3.89
N PHE A 61 -5.95 24.26 -4.31
CA PHE A 61 -5.62 23.15 -3.41
C PHE A 61 -4.19 23.26 -2.87
N SER A 62 -4.02 22.94 -1.58
CA SER A 62 -2.73 23.05 -0.90
C SER A 62 -1.66 22.14 -1.52
N SER A 63 -0.60 22.77 -2.05
CA SER A 63 0.58 22.07 -2.57
C SER A 63 1.29 21.27 -1.49
N HIS A 64 1.32 21.77 -0.25
CA HIS A 64 1.93 21.08 0.88
C HIS A 64 1.20 19.77 1.23
N VAL A 65 -0.13 19.81 1.28
CA VAL A 65 -0.95 18.60 1.54
C VAL A 65 -0.76 17.58 0.42
N TRP A 66 -0.79 18.03 -0.83
CA TRP A 66 -0.55 17.18 -1.99
C TRP A 66 0.81 16.46 -1.93
N GLN A 67 1.89 17.22 -1.70
CA GLN A 67 3.24 16.67 -1.63
C GLN A 67 3.37 15.67 -0.48
N ALA A 68 2.93 16.02 0.73
CA ALA A 68 3.03 15.15 1.89
C ALA A 68 2.32 13.80 1.68
N ILE A 69 1.14 13.79 1.04
CA ILE A 69 0.42 12.55 0.76
C ILE A 69 1.15 11.73 -0.30
N THR A 70 1.45 12.34 -1.45
CA THR A 70 1.99 11.65 -2.61
C THR A 70 3.40 11.09 -2.39
N GLU A 71 4.28 11.84 -1.73
CA GLU A 71 5.63 11.37 -1.39
C GLU A 71 5.59 10.14 -0.48
N ASN A 72 4.75 10.15 0.55
CA ASN A 72 4.60 9.00 1.44
C ASN A 72 3.92 7.82 0.72
N MET A 73 2.93 8.08 -0.12
CA MET A 73 2.26 7.04 -0.91
C MET A 73 3.24 6.35 -1.87
N LEU A 74 4.05 7.12 -2.61
CA LEU A 74 5.06 6.59 -3.52
C LEU A 74 6.16 5.83 -2.77
N LYS A 75 6.57 6.30 -1.59
CA LYS A 75 7.53 5.59 -0.73
C LYS A 75 7.00 4.23 -0.29
N LEU A 76 5.72 4.13 0.09
CA LEU A 76 5.09 2.86 0.46
C LEU A 76 4.84 1.96 -0.77
N HIS A 77 4.50 2.54 -1.91
CA HIS A 77 4.35 1.83 -3.19
C HIS A 77 5.67 1.20 -3.65
N ALA A 78 6.81 1.90 -3.54
CA ALA A 78 8.12 1.32 -3.84
C ALA A 78 8.43 0.09 -2.95
N ARG A 79 8.07 0.16 -1.65
CA ARG A 79 8.20 -0.99 -0.73
C ARG A 79 7.28 -2.14 -1.10
N LEU A 80 6.07 -1.85 -1.58
CA LEU A 80 5.15 -2.86 -2.10
C LEU A 80 5.77 -3.57 -3.31
N GLN A 81 6.29 -2.82 -4.29
CA GLN A 81 6.94 -3.38 -5.47
C GLN A 81 8.14 -4.28 -5.10
N GLN A 82 9.05 -3.77 -4.26
CA GLN A 82 10.20 -4.55 -3.78
C GLN A 82 9.76 -5.80 -3.00
N GLY A 83 8.73 -5.65 -2.16
CA GLY A 83 8.20 -6.76 -1.38
C GLY A 83 7.54 -7.83 -2.24
N LEU A 84 6.87 -7.46 -3.33
CA LEU A 84 6.28 -8.40 -4.29
C LEU A 84 7.32 -9.16 -5.10
N GLN A 85 8.45 -8.54 -5.44
CA GLN A 85 9.57 -9.20 -6.13
C GLN A 85 10.27 -10.25 -5.27
N ALA A 86 10.12 -10.17 -3.94
CA ALA A 86 10.75 -11.08 -2.98
C ALA A 86 9.82 -12.20 -2.47
N LEU A 87 8.60 -12.31 -3.00
CA LEU A 87 7.60 -13.34 -2.64
C LEU A 87 7.65 -14.56 -3.58
#